data_AF-A0A8T2UIP6-F1
#
_entry.id   AF-A0A8T2UIP6-F1
#
_cell.length_a   1.000
_cell.length_b   1.000
_cell.length_c   1.000
_cell.angle_alpha   90.00
_cell.angle_beta   90.00
_cell.angle_gamma   90.00
#
_symmetry.space_group_name_H-M   'P 1'
#
loop_
_entity.id
_entity.type
_entity.pdbx_description
1 polymer ?
#
loop_
_entity_poly.entity_id
_entity_poly.type
_entity_poly.pdbx_seq_one_letter_code
_entity_poly.pdbx_strand_id
1 'polypeptide(L)'
;MVSDLLNGTKNKQIDGGWRALGKLFLYCAGCSGSNSSSHFSTQAVAGHFISETRFSRTSGRFFLIPRCRSDVLYVSDPCEHSNNPEDVGLFRGVFRSFDKSETKKLLTFRRVPRAEDEKCPFCRAGVWSMSRAQMIPKSASTRLAAYDEKVDYSICLNGHLNGKCALLHLSESDDYGEDV
;
A
#
# COMPACT_ATOMS: atom_id res chain seq x y z
N MET A 1 13.46 -11.00 -3.57
CA MET A 1 13.12 -9.64 -3.09
C MET A 1 14.13 -9.14 -2.07
N VAL A 2 14.33 -9.78 -0.90
CA VAL A 2 15.21 -9.26 0.17
C VAL A 2 16.63 -8.95 -0.33
N SER A 3 17.23 -9.84 -1.13
CA SER A 3 18.53 -9.57 -1.77
C SER A 3 18.51 -8.33 -2.67
N ASP A 4 17.38 -8.06 -3.34
CA ASP A 4 17.23 -6.86 -4.17
C ASP A 4 17.09 -5.59 -3.32
N LEU A 5 16.39 -5.65 -2.18
CA LEU A 5 16.32 -4.54 -1.21
C LEU A 5 17.70 -4.19 -0.63
N LEU A 6 18.57 -5.19 -0.47
CA LEU A 6 19.95 -4.98 -0.02
C LEU A 6 20.84 -4.41 -1.13
N ASN A 7 20.62 -4.83 -2.38
CA ASN A 7 21.38 -4.37 -3.54
C ASN A 7 21.04 -2.90 -3.87
N GLY A 8 21.92 -1.97 -3.50
CA GLY A 8 21.72 -0.52 -3.71
C GLY A 8 21.92 0.33 -2.45
N THR A 9 22.06 -0.34 -1.30
CA THR A 9 22.39 0.27 -0.01
C THR A 9 23.90 0.13 0.21
N LYS A 10 24.61 1.25 0.43
CA LYS A 10 26.09 1.24 0.54
C LYS A 10 26.59 0.44 1.75
N ASN A 11 25.74 0.23 2.76
CA ASN A 11 26.07 -0.46 4.01
C ASN A 11 25.23 -1.73 4.28
N LYS A 12 24.56 -2.32 3.28
CA LYS A 12 23.60 -3.44 3.46
C LYS A 12 22.53 -3.15 4.54
N GLN A 13 22.22 -1.88 4.77
CA GLN A 13 21.21 -1.45 5.74
C GLN A 13 19.90 -1.24 5.01
N ILE A 14 18.85 -1.89 5.50
CA ILE A 14 17.48 -1.78 4.97
C ILE A 14 16.83 -0.55 5.59
N ASP A 15 16.19 0.29 4.77
CA ASP A 15 15.47 1.47 5.24
C ASP A 15 14.44 1.07 6.33
N GLY A 16 14.54 1.65 7.52
CA GLY A 16 13.71 1.29 8.68
C GLY A 16 14.11 -0.01 9.43
N GLY A 17 15.11 -0.74 8.94
CA GLY A 17 15.75 -1.87 9.62
C GLY A 17 15.01 -3.21 9.53
N TRP A 18 15.74 -4.28 9.88
CA TRP A 18 15.25 -5.68 9.81
C TRP A 18 13.97 -5.94 10.61
N ARG A 19 13.81 -5.29 11.77
CA ARG A 19 12.61 -5.42 12.60
C ARG A 19 11.36 -4.89 11.88
N ALA A 20 11.47 -3.75 11.19
CA ALA A 20 10.36 -3.20 10.43
C ALA A 20 10.06 -4.09 9.21
N LEU A 21 11.09 -4.57 8.51
CA LEU A 21 10.93 -5.49 7.40
C LEU A 21 10.26 -6.81 7.82
N GLY A 22 10.65 -7.37 8.95
CA GLY A 22 10.02 -8.57 9.50
C GLY A 22 8.53 -8.37 9.79
N LYS A 23 8.16 -7.24 10.42
CA LYS A 23 6.73 -6.88 10.60
C LYS A 23 6.03 -6.71 9.27
N LEU A 24 6.68 -6.07 8.31
CA LEU A 24 6.15 -5.88 6.98
C LEU A 24 5.95 -7.21 6.24
N PHE A 25 6.65 -8.29 6.58
CA PHE A 25 6.35 -9.60 6.02
C PHE A 25 5.28 -10.35 6.81
N LEU A 26 5.28 -10.25 8.14
CA LEU A 26 4.52 -11.19 8.96
C LEU A 26 3.29 -10.57 9.62
N TYR A 27 3.03 -9.27 9.47
CA TYR A 27 2.01 -8.57 10.25
C TYR A 27 1.07 -7.72 9.39
N CYS A 28 -0.24 -7.98 9.50
CA CYS A 28 -1.28 -7.06 9.09
C CYS A 28 -1.44 -5.99 10.16
N ALA A 29 -1.31 -4.71 9.80
CA ALA A 29 -1.47 -3.62 10.76
C ALA A 29 -2.92 -3.44 11.26
N GLY A 30 -3.88 -4.03 10.55
CA GLY A 30 -5.29 -3.70 10.73
C GLY A 30 -5.61 -2.29 10.23
N CYS A 31 -6.81 -1.83 10.54
CA CYS A 31 -7.23 -0.46 10.32
C CYS A 31 -8.09 0.03 11.49
N SER A 32 -7.92 1.29 11.88
CA SER A 32 -8.81 1.92 12.85
C SER A 32 -10.07 2.41 12.12
N GLY A 33 -11.25 2.18 12.71
CA GLY A 33 -12.54 2.56 12.13
C GLY A 33 -12.83 4.07 12.19
N SER A 34 -11.86 4.92 11.87
CA SER A 34 -12.01 6.38 11.89
C SER A 34 -11.99 7.01 10.50
N ASN A 35 -12.83 8.02 10.35
CA ASN A 35 -13.29 8.73 9.15
C ASN A 35 -12.21 9.52 8.35
N SER A 36 -10.92 9.21 8.51
CA SER A 36 -9.82 10.05 7.97
C SER A 36 -9.67 9.97 6.45
N SER A 37 -10.22 8.91 5.82
CA SER A 37 -10.48 8.90 4.38
C SER A 37 -11.95 8.58 4.13
N SER A 38 -12.70 9.59 3.67
CA SER A 38 -14.16 9.61 3.47
C SER A 38 -14.72 8.55 2.51
N HIS A 39 -13.89 7.66 1.99
CA HIS A 39 -14.24 6.69 0.96
C HIS A 39 -14.53 5.28 1.51
N PHE A 40 -14.20 5.01 2.78
CA PHE A 40 -14.33 3.68 3.38
C PHE A 40 -15.16 3.72 4.66
N SER A 41 -16.37 3.14 4.62
CA SER A 41 -17.13 2.83 5.84
C SER A 41 -16.70 1.47 6.35
N THR A 42 -15.57 1.41 7.07
CA THR A 42 -15.00 0.13 7.53
C THR A 42 -14.99 0.08 9.05
N GLN A 43 -15.56 -0.98 9.64
CA GLN A 43 -15.33 -1.27 11.05
C GLN A 43 -13.83 -1.50 11.30
N ALA A 44 -13.41 -1.24 12.54
CA ALA A 44 -12.02 -1.41 12.93
C ALA A 44 -11.59 -2.87 12.75
N VAL A 45 -10.49 -3.09 12.02
CA VAL A 45 -9.86 -4.39 11.86
C VAL A 45 -8.66 -4.45 12.80
N ALA A 46 -8.64 -5.43 13.71
CA ALA A 46 -7.48 -5.66 14.57
C ALA A 46 -6.29 -6.20 13.77
N GLY A 47 -5.09 -5.74 14.11
CA GLY A 47 -3.86 -6.26 13.51
C GLY A 47 -3.56 -7.70 13.95
N HIS A 48 -2.98 -8.50 13.06
CA HIS A 48 -2.68 -9.91 13.30
C HIS A 48 -1.41 -10.35 12.58
N PHE A 49 -0.91 -11.54 12.91
CA PHE A 49 0.12 -12.19 12.11
C PHE A 49 -0.48 -12.87 10.89
N ILE A 50 0.26 -12.84 9.78
CA ILE A 50 -0.13 -13.48 8.52
C ILE A 50 0.80 -14.68 8.29
N SER A 51 0.22 -15.83 7.97
CA SER A 51 0.94 -17.09 7.73
C SER A 51 1.75 -17.05 6.43
N GLU A 52 1.19 -16.48 5.37
CA GLU A 52 1.83 -16.37 4.06
C GLU A 52 1.66 -14.98 3.46
N THR A 53 2.73 -14.47 2.86
CA THR A 53 2.64 -13.25 2.07
C THR A 53 3.59 -13.31 0.90
N ARG A 54 3.12 -12.81 -0.25
CA ARG A 54 3.93 -12.72 -1.46
C ARG A 54 4.04 -11.28 -1.86
N PHE A 55 5.26 -10.79 -1.84
CA PHE A 55 5.59 -9.46 -2.34
C PHE A 55 6.02 -9.54 -3.78
N SER A 56 5.32 -8.79 -4.64
CA SER A 56 5.55 -8.81 -6.07
C SER A 56 6.01 -7.44 -6.58
N ARG A 57 7.11 -7.46 -7.36
CA ARG A 57 7.59 -6.29 -8.11
C ARG A 57 6.63 -5.92 -9.23
N THR A 58 6.04 -6.91 -9.90
CA THR A 58 5.08 -6.65 -10.99
C THR A 58 3.82 -6.00 -10.45
N SER A 59 3.31 -6.48 -9.31
CA SER A 59 2.19 -5.86 -8.58
C SER A 59 2.50 -4.39 -8.25
N GLY A 60 3.67 -4.11 -7.67
CA GLY A 60 4.04 -2.75 -7.28
C GLY A 60 4.10 -1.72 -8.42
N ARG A 61 4.29 -2.15 -9.68
CA ARG A 61 4.24 -1.24 -10.85
C ARG A 61 2.87 -0.59 -11.03
N PHE A 62 1.78 -1.25 -10.61
CA PHE A 62 0.43 -0.73 -10.72
C PHE A 62 0.13 0.39 -9.71
N PHE A 63 0.98 0.58 -8.69
CA PHE A 63 0.87 1.61 -7.67
C PHE A 63 1.72 2.86 -7.96
N LEU A 64 2.41 2.88 -9.10
CA LEU A 64 3.28 3.97 -9.52
C LEU A 64 2.65 4.74 -10.68
N ILE A 65 2.46 6.05 -10.49
CA ILE A 65 2.07 6.95 -11.58
C ILE A 65 3.14 6.94 -12.69
N PRO A 66 2.82 7.33 -13.95
CA PRO A 66 3.74 7.23 -15.08
C PRO A 66 5.15 7.79 -14.82
N ARG A 67 5.23 8.96 -14.17
CA ARG A 67 6.51 9.62 -13.83
C ARG A 67 7.39 8.84 -12.85
N CYS A 68 6.80 7.96 -12.05
CA CYS A 68 7.48 7.20 -11.00
C CYS A 68 7.73 5.74 -11.40
N ARG A 69 7.41 5.31 -12.63
CA ARG A 69 7.51 3.89 -13.06
C ARG A 69 8.94 3.35 -13.14
N SER A 70 9.95 4.21 -13.07
CA SER A 70 11.35 3.81 -12.91
C SER A 70 11.66 3.29 -11.50
N ASP A 71 10.82 3.61 -10.52
CA ASP A 71 10.99 3.14 -9.14
C ASP A 71 10.71 1.64 -9.02
N VAL A 72 11.34 1.02 -8.01
CA VAL A 72 11.09 -0.37 -7.65
C VAL A 72 10.34 -0.43 -6.33
N LEU A 73 9.05 -0.74 -6.44
CA LEU A 73 8.13 -1.00 -5.34
C LEU A 73 7.70 -2.47 -5.38
N TYR A 74 7.76 -3.13 -4.23
CA TYR A 74 7.18 -4.45 -4.01
C TYR A 74 5.90 -4.29 -3.22
N VAL A 75 4.81 -4.94 -3.63
CA VAL A 75 3.51 -4.90 -2.92
C VAL A 75 3.04 -6.32 -2.65
N SER A 76 2.50 -6.55 -1.45
CA SER A 76 1.88 -7.81 -1.06
C SER A 76 0.52 -7.98 -1.71
N ASP A 77 0.07 -9.22 -1.87
CA ASP A 77 -1.37 -9.45 -2.02
C ASP A 77 -2.13 -8.95 -0.76
N PRO A 78 -3.39 -8.51 -0.89
CA PRO A 78 -4.18 -8.05 0.25
C PRO A 78 -4.48 -9.18 1.24
N CYS A 79 -4.49 -8.84 2.52
CA CYS A 79 -5.16 -9.64 3.53
C CYS A 79 -6.64 -9.27 3.51
N GLU A 80 -7.51 -10.25 3.26
CA GLU A 80 -8.95 -10.05 3.16
C GLU A 80 -9.58 -10.07 4.56
N HIS A 81 -10.47 -9.11 4.80
CA HIS A 81 -11.19 -8.96 6.06
C HIS A 81 -12.65 -8.72 5.75
N SER A 82 -13.49 -9.69 6.14
CA SER A 82 -14.94 -9.54 6.04
C SER A 82 -15.41 -8.43 6.98
N ASN A 83 -15.97 -7.38 6.40
CA ASN A 83 -16.37 -6.19 7.13
C ASN A 83 -17.74 -5.75 6.64
N ASN A 84 -18.80 -6.28 7.23
CA ASN A 84 -20.17 -5.98 6.80
C ASN A 84 -20.40 -4.45 6.75
N PRO A 85 -20.66 -3.83 5.56
CA PRO A 85 -21.13 -4.45 4.32
C PRO A 85 -20.11 -4.67 3.17
N GLU A 86 -18.88 -4.13 3.24
CA GLU A 86 -17.87 -4.20 2.16
C GLU A 86 -16.62 -4.97 2.63
N ASP A 87 -16.19 -6.00 1.89
CA ASP A 87 -14.93 -6.70 2.21
C ASP A 87 -13.72 -5.78 2.03
N VAL A 88 -12.81 -5.79 3.02
CA VAL A 88 -11.64 -4.90 3.05
C VAL A 88 -10.37 -5.68 2.77
N GLY A 89 -9.60 -5.22 1.80
CA GLY A 89 -8.25 -5.70 1.53
C GLY A 89 -7.22 -4.80 2.20
N LEU A 90 -6.40 -5.36 3.09
CA LEU A 90 -5.26 -4.65 3.70
C LEU A 90 -3.95 -5.12 3.07
N PHE A 91 -3.22 -4.20 2.45
CA PHE A 91 -1.99 -4.51 1.72
C PHE A 91 -0.82 -3.64 2.18
N ARG A 92 0.38 -4.11 1.87
CA ARG A 92 1.64 -3.53 2.34
C ARG A 92 2.68 -3.58 1.24
N GLY A 93 3.66 -2.70 1.33
CA GLY A 93 4.69 -2.60 0.30
C GLY A 93 5.99 -2.01 0.79
N VAL A 94 7.06 -2.22 0.04
CA VAL A 94 8.38 -1.68 0.35
C VAL A 94 9.10 -1.27 -0.92
N PHE A 95 9.66 -0.05 -0.91
CA PHE A 95 10.55 0.43 -1.95
C PHE A 95 11.97 -0.11 -1.75
N ARG A 96 12.67 -0.40 -2.84
CA ARG A 96 14.08 -0.81 -2.80
C ARG A 96 15.05 0.33 -2.46
N SER A 97 14.74 1.56 -2.84
CA SER A 97 15.64 2.72 -2.69
C SER A 97 14.83 4.01 -2.62
N PHE A 98 13.98 4.11 -1.61
CA PHE A 98 12.97 5.17 -1.55
C PHE A 98 13.59 6.57 -1.54
N ASP A 99 14.69 6.77 -0.83
CA ASP A 99 15.37 8.08 -0.76
C ASP A 99 15.81 8.61 -2.13
N LYS A 100 16.08 7.73 -3.08
CA LYS A 100 16.52 8.07 -4.44
C LYS A 100 15.38 8.02 -5.47
N SER A 101 14.18 7.59 -5.05
CA SER A 101 13.04 7.34 -5.92
C SER A 101 12.46 8.63 -6.52
N GLU A 102 11.92 8.53 -7.72
CA GLU A 102 11.14 9.60 -8.34
C GLU A 102 9.88 9.91 -7.52
N THR A 103 9.29 8.90 -6.88
CA THR A 103 8.17 9.06 -5.93
C THR A 103 8.54 10.03 -4.81
N LYS A 104 9.68 9.81 -4.13
CA LYS A 104 10.14 10.68 -3.04
C LYS A 104 10.47 12.09 -3.53
N LYS A 105 11.13 12.21 -4.68
CA LYS A 105 11.42 13.51 -5.31
C LYS A 105 10.13 14.27 -5.59
N LEU A 106 9.12 13.60 -6.13
CA LEU A 106 7.85 14.23 -6.47
C LEU A 106 7.05 14.65 -5.23
N LEU A 107 6.98 13.81 -4.19
CA LEU A 107 6.36 14.17 -2.90
C LEU A 107 7.00 15.42 -2.30
N THR A 108 8.33 15.51 -2.36
CA THR A 108 9.10 16.66 -1.85
C THR A 108 8.89 17.90 -2.73
N PHE A 109 8.95 17.75 -4.05
CA PHE A 109 8.72 18.82 -5.02
C PHE A 109 7.32 19.44 -4.88
N ARG A 110 6.29 18.60 -4.71
CA ARG A 110 4.90 19.02 -4.47
C ARG A 110 4.68 19.58 -3.06
N ARG A 111 5.69 19.54 -2.18
CA ARG A 111 5.60 19.96 -0.77
C ARG A 111 4.42 19.31 -0.04
N VAL A 112 4.16 18.04 -0.33
CA VAL A 112 3.05 17.31 0.31
C VAL A 112 3.31 17.23 1.81
N PRO A 113 2.42 17.76 2.66
CA PRO A 113 2.59 17.67 4.11
C PRO A 113 2.52 16.21 4.55
N ARG A 114 3.29 15.87 5.58
CA ARG A 114 3.14 14.57 6.24
C ARG A 114 1.88 14.59 7.10
N ALA A 115 1.25 13.44 7.26
CA ALA A 115 0.20 13.30 8.25
C ALA A 115 0.82 13.39 9.65
N GLU A 116 0.31 14.30 10.49
CA GLU A 116 0.86 14.57 11.82
C GLU A 116 0.47 13.46 12.81
N ASP A 117 -0.75 12.96 12.68
CA ASP A 117 -1.33 11.95 13.59
C ASP A 117 -1.10 10.51 13.12
N GLU A 118 -0.60 10.32 11.89
CA GLU A 118 -0.40 8.99 11.32
C GLU A 118 1.09 8.62 11.24
N LYS A 119 1.40 7.40 11.67
CA LYS A 119 2.74 6.84 11.65
C LYS A 119 2.71 5.47 11.00
N CYS A 120 3.83 5.13 10.35
CA CYS A 120 4.01 3.80 9.78
C CYS A 120 3.83 2.73 10.86
N PRO A 121 2.94 1.74 10.68
CA PRO A 121 2.73 0.70 11.67
C PRO A 121 3.97 -0.19 11.88
N PHE A 122 4.85 -0.26 10.88
CA PHE A 122 6.03 -1.12 10.87
C PHE A 122 7.24 -0.47 11.55
N CYS A 123 7.59 0.76 11.16
CA CYS A 123 8.79 1.47 11.63
C CYS A 123 8.52 2.76 12.44
N ARG A 124 7.26 3.16 12.61
CA ARG A 124 6.83 4.38 13.33
C ARG A 124 7.28 5.72 12.73
N ALA A 125 7.90 5.71 11.55
CA ALA A 125 8.21 6.93 10.82
C ALA A 125 6.93 7.65 10.34
N GLY A 126 7.00 8.97 10.20
CA GLY A 126 5.91 9.76 9.62
C GLY A 126 5.59 9.36 8.18
N VAL A 127 4.36 9.61 7.73
CA VAL A 127 3.84 9.15 6.44
C VAL A 127 3.30 10.29 5.57
N TRP A 128 3.31 10.08 4.26
CA TRP A 128 2.52 10.85 3.30
C TRP A 128 1.29 10.04 2.91
N SER A 129 0.13 10.69 2.87
CA SER A 129 -1.06 10.15 2.22
C SER A 129 -0.92 10.31 0.70
N MET A 130 -1.03 9.21 -0.03
CA MET A 130 -0.89 9.21 -1.49
C MET A 130 -2.14 9.78 -2.18
N SER A 131 -3.29 9.67 -1.52
CA SER A 131 -4.54 10.36 -1.89
C SER A 131 -4.36 11.87 -1.84
N ARG A 132 -3.88 12.41 -0.71
CA ARG A 132 -3.59 13.86 -0.55
C ARG A 132 -2.49 14.34 -1.50
N ALA A 133 -1.55 13.47 -1.85
CA ALA A 133 -0.52 13.76 -2.84
C ALA A 133 -1.02 13.74 -4.29
N GLN A 134 -2.24 13.26 -4.56
CA GLN A 134 -2.77 12.96 -5.89
C GLN A 134 -1.82 12.05 -6.67
N MET A 135 -1.44 10.93 -6.04
CA MET A 135 -0.47 9.97 -6.56
C MET A 135 -0.96 8.52 -6.52
N ILE A 136 -2.27 8.31 -6.39
CA ILE A 136 -2.91 6.99 -6.54
C ILE A 136 -3.31 6.81 -8.01
N PRO A 137 -2.66 5.92 -8.77
CA PRO A 137 -3.07 5.63 -10.14
C PRO A 137 -4.30 4.70 -10.16
N LYS A 138 -5.17 4.86 -11.17
CA LYS A 138 -6.32 3.95 -11.39
C LYS A 138 -5.93 2.49 -11.53
N SER A 139 -4.73 2.21 -12.05
CA SER A 139 -4.21 0.86 -12.17
C SER A 139 -4.11 0.11 -10.82
N ALA A 140 -4.08 0.81 -9.69
CA ALA A 140 -4.05 0.19 -8.37
C ALA A 140 -5.35 -0.55 -8.02
N SER A 141 -6.54 0.03 -8.32
CA SER A 141 -7.83 -0.65 -8.08
C SER A 141 -7.93 -1.92 -8.91
N THR A 142 -7.59 -1.85 -10.19
CA THR A 142 -7.56 -3.01 -11.09
C THR A 142 -6.65 -4.12 -10.58
N ARG A 143 -5.45 -3.78 -10.09
CA ARG A 143 -4.51 -4.79 -9.59
C ARG A 143 -4.99 -5.48 -8.32
N LEU A 144 -5.75 -4.76 -7.50
CA LEU A 144 -6.26 -5.23 -6.21
C LEU A 144 -7.62 -5.94 -6.32
N ALA A 145 -8.23 -6.00 -7.52
CA ALA A 145 -9.64 -6.37 -7.68
C ALA A 145 -10.53 -5.57 -6.71
N ALA A 146 -10.30 -4.27 -6.65
CA ALA A 146 -11.02 -3.34 -5.78
C ALA A 146 -11.92 -2.41 -6.60
N TYR A 147 -12.98 -1.88 -5.98
CA TYR A 147 -13.79 -0.84 -6.59
C TYR A 147 -12.93 0.39 -6.95
N ASP A 148 -13.29 1.04 -8.05
CA ASP A 148 -12.60 2.26 -8.46
C ASP A 148 -12.69 3.34 -7.39
N GLU A 149 -11.59 4.08 -7.22
CA GLU A 149 -11.44 5.14 -6.20
C GLU A 149 -11.57 4.66 -4.73
N LYS A 150 -11.78 3.35 -4.51
CA LYS A 150 -11.74 2.70 -3.20
C LYS A 150 -10.39 2.05 -2.94
N VAL A 151 -9.30 2.78 -3.22
CA VAL A 151 -7.93 2.41 -2.82
C VAL A 151 -7.28 3.61 -2.15
N ASP A 152 -6.74 3.41 -0.95
CA ASP A 152 -6.03 4.44 -0.22
C ASP A 152 -4.78 3.85 0.46
N TYR A 153 -3.66 4.55 0.35
CA TYR A 153 -2.42 4.11 0.95
C TYR A 153 -1.52 5.28 1.33
N SER A 154 -0.65 5.00 2.30
CA SER A 154 0.37 5.92 2.76
C SER A 154 1.75 5.33 2.56
N ILE A 155 2.74 6.21 2.37
CA ILE A 155 4.15 5.83 2.28
C ILE A 155 4.93 6.55 3.37
N CYS A 156 5.74 5.82 4.14
CA CYS A 156 6.56 6.41 5.21
C CYS A 156 7.92 6.93 4.73
N LEU A 157 8.64 7.64 5.60
CA LEU A 157 9.99 8.13 5.32
C LEU A 157 10.96 7.06 4.83
N ASN A 158 10.76 5.81 5.25
CA ASN A 158 11.62 4.67 4.91
C ASN A 158 11.08 3.86 3.71
N GLY A 159 10.08 4.38 2.99
CA GLY A 159 9.54 3.71 1.80
C GLY A 159 8.64 2.51 2.09
N HIS A 160 8.11 2.38 3.31
CA HIS A 160 7.07 1.39 3.58
C HIS A 160 5.71 1.92 3.15
N LEU A 161 4.98 1.12 2.39
CA LEU A 161 3.60 1.34 2.00
C LEU A 161 2.68 0.59 2.97
N ASN A 162 1.63 1.27 3.43
CA ASN A 162 0.50 0.66 4.15
C ASN A 162 -0.80 1.13 3.49
N GLY A 163 -1.63 0.20 3.04
CA GLY A 163 -2.81 0.51 2.25
C GLY A 163 -4.03 -0.34 2.58
N LYS A 164 -5.17 0.19 2.17
CA LYS A 164 -6.49 -0.44 2.28
C LYS A 164 -7.27 -0.25 0.98
N CYS A 165 -8.12 -1.21 0.66
CA CYS A 165 -9.06 -1.13 -0.46
C CYS A 165 -10.38 -1.82 -0.14
N ALA A 166 -11.45 -1.44 -0.84
CA ALA A 166 -12.72 -2.16 -0.82
C ALA A 166 -12.69 -3.18 -1.97
N LEU A 167 -12.72 -4.45 -1.62
CA LEU A 167 -12.62 -5.55 -2.57
C LEU A 167 -13.95 -5.71 -3.32
N LEU A 168 -13.87 -6.09 -4.60
CA LEU A 168 -15.04 -6.44 -5.39
C LEU A 168 -15.66 -7.73 -4.85
N HIS A 169 -16.98 -7.74 -4.71
CA HIS A 169 -17.70 -8.96 -4.35
C HIS A 169 -17.79 -9.85 -5.60
N LEU A 170 -17.29 -11.08 -5.50
CA LEU A 170 -17.30 -12.06 -6.62
C LEU A 170 -18.72 -12.43 -7.10
N SER A 171 -19.78 -11.97 -6.42
CA SER A 171 -21.18 -12.16 -6.84
C SER A 171 -21.73 -11.08 -7.77
N GLU A 172 -20.98 -10.01 -8.06
CA GLU A 172 -21.41 -8.91 -8.95
C GLU A 172 -20.82 -9.01 -10.37
N SER A 173 -20.07 -10.08 -10.69
CA SER A 173 -19.38 -10.24 -11.99
C SER A 173 -20.12 -11.08 -13.04
N ASP A 174 -21.33 -11.55 -12.77
CA ASP A 174 -22.08 -12.44 -13.67
C ASP A 174 -23.28 -11.76 -14.35
N ASP A 175 -23.14 -10.49 -14.77
CA ASP A 175 -24.15 -9.86 -15.64
C ASP A 175 -23.51 -8.94 -16.70
N TYR A 176 -22.73 -9.55 -17.60
CA TYR A 176 -22.44 -8.96 -18.90
C TYR A 176 -23.06 -9.86 -19.97
N GLY A 177 -24.20 -9.37 -20.50
CA GLY A 177 -25.16 -10.05 -21.36
C GLY A 177 -24.62 -10.85 -22.54
N GLU A 178 -25.17 -12.04 -22.69
CA GLU A 178 -25.43 -12.66 -23.99
C GLU A 178 -26.57 -11.87 -24.67
N ASP A 179 -26.22 -10.94 -25.54
CA ASP A 179 -27.17 -10.43 -26.55
C ASP A 179 -26.92 -11.18 -27.88
N VAL A 180 -27.98 -11.86 -28.31
CA VAL A 180 -28.17 -12.68 -29.51
C VAL A 180 -28.13 -11.87 -30.79
#